data_AF-A0ABD1NWY2-F1
#
_entry.id   AF-A0ABD1NWY2-F1
#
_cell.length_a   1.000
_cell.length_b   1.000
_cell.length_c   1.000
_cell.angle_alpha   90.00
_cell.angle_beta   90.00
_cell.angle_gamma   90.00
#
_symmetry.space_group_name_H-M   'P 1'
#
loop_
_entity.id
_entity.type
_entity.pdbx_description
1 polymer ?
#
loop_
_entity_poly.entity_id
_entity_poly.type
_entity_poly.pdbx_seq_one_letter_code
_entity_poly.pdbx_strand_id
1 'polypeptide(L)'
;MLSQEKLTRSALSQTQEKKFGILEKHKDYVQRARAYHQKEQTIQKLKEKAAFRNPDEFYFKMIKTKIVDGVHKPEILDISRRKLKLTKREEARQIKLKKKGRKRKLREDEIVNPTSKLVYKWR
;
A
#
# COMPACT_ATOMS: atom_id res chain seq x y z
N MET A 1 58.77 -10.78 -18.67
CA MET A 1 58.06 -11.84 -17.93
C MET A 1 56.79 -11.24 -17.33
N LEU A 2 55.70 -11.21 -18.10
CA LEU A 2 54.43 -10.58 -17.69
C LEU A 2 53.77 -11.40 -16.56
N SER A 3 53.53 -10.76 -15.42
CA SER A 3 52.83 -11.32 -14.26
C SER A 3 51.34 -11.54 -14.59
N GLN A 4 50.96 -12.80 -14.80
CA GLN A 4 49.62 -13.28 -15.19
C GLN A 4 48.81 -13.79 -13.99
N GLU A 5 48.91 -13.18 -12.80
CA GLU A 5 48.29 -13.73 -11.57
C GLU A 5 47.32 -12.79 -10.84
N LYS A 6 46.55 -11.97 -11.57
CA LYS A 6 45.48 -11.13 -10.97
C LYS A 6 44.09 -11.37 -11.52
N LEU A 7 43.77 -12.58 -11.98
CA LEU A 7 42.56 -12.84 -12.77
C LEU A 7 41.77 -14.08 -12.32
N THR A 8 41.52 -14.31 -11.03
CA THR A 8 40.85 -15.58 -10.63
C THR A 8 39.84 -15.57 -9.46
N ARG A 9 39.55 -14.44 -8.78
CA ARG A 9 38.52 -14.47 -7.70
C ARG A 9 37.15 -13.88 -8.05
N SER A 10 37.06 -12.88 -8.92
CA SER A 10 35.76 -12.27 -9.27
C SER A 10 35.05 -12.95 -10.45
N ALA A 11 35.79 -13.59 -11.36
CA ALA A 11 35.23 -14.15 -12.60
C ALA A 11 34.36 -15.40 -12.39
N LEU A 12 34.65 -16.24 -11.38
CA LEU A 12 33.87 -17.45 -11.06
C LEU A 12 32.49 -17.15 -10.45
N SER A 13 32.30 -15.97 -9.86
CA SER A 13 31.03 -15.56 -9.24
C SER A 13 29.97 -15.23 -10.29
N GLN A 14 30.39 -14.65 -11.42
CA GLN A 14 29.49 -14.03 -12.41
C GLN A 14 28.55 -15.00 -13.14
N THR A 15 28.87 -16.29 -13.20
CA THR A 15 28.07 -17.29 -13.93
C THR A 15 26.92 -17.86 -13.10
N GLN A 16 27.08 -17.97 -11.78
CA GLN A 16 26.05 -18.46 -10.84
C GLN A 16 25.14 -17.32 -10.32
N GLU A 17 25.65 -16.08 -10.34
CA GLU A 17 24.91 -14.87 -9.92
C GLU A 17 23.65 -14.57 -10.75
N LYS A 18 23.59 -15.06 -12.00
CA LYS A 18 22.45 -14.82 -12.90
C LYS A 18 21.13 -15.41 -12.41
N LYS A 19 21.19 -16.49 -11.60
CA LYS A 19 19.99 -17.17 -11.08
C LYS A 19 19.70 -16.85 -9.62
N PHE A 20 20.74 -16.65 -8.79
CA PHE A 20 20.59 -16.56 -7.33
C PHE A 20 21.02 -15.19 -6.74
N GLY A 21 21.39 -14.23 -7.58
CA GLY A 21 21.87 -12.91 -7.13
C GLY A 21 23.32 -12.93 -6.65
N ILE A 22 23.77 -11.81 -6.11
CA ILE A 22 25.16 -11.58 -5.70
C ILE A 22 25.54 -12.53 -4.54
N LEU A 23 26.69 -13.19 -4.65
CA LEU A 23 27.19 -14.05 -3.59
C LEU A 23 27.63 -13.23 -2.37
N GLU A 24 26.85 -13.34 -1.30
CA GLU A 24 27.11 -12.71 -0.01
C GLU A 24 28.50 -13.02 0.54
N LYS A 25 29.18 -12.00 1.09
CA LYS A 25 30.48 -12.16 1.76
C LYS A 25 30.31 -12.12 3.28
N HIS A 26 31.36 -12.51 4.01
CA HIS A 26 31.31 -12.57 5.48
C HIS A 26 30.87 -11.24 6.15
N LYS A 27 31.26 -10.09 5.58
CA LYS A 27 30.83 -8.77 6.09
C LYS A 27 29.32 -8.58 6.02
N ASP A 28 28.70 -9.05 4.95
CA ASP A 28 27.26 -8.97 4.74
C ASP A 28 26.54 -9.95 5.67
N TYR A 29 27.10 -11.16 5.83
CA TYR A 29 26.60 -12.17 6.77
C TYR A 29 26.54 -11.63 8.20
N VAL A 30 27.62 -11.00 8.68
CA VAL A 30 27.67 -10.43 10.03
C VAL A 30 26.60 -9.36 10.21
N GLN A 31 26.40 -8.49 9.21
CA GLN A 31 25.36 -7.47 9.26
C GLN A 31 23.96 -8.08 9.27
N ARG A 32 23.70 -9.07 8.42
CA ARG A 32 22.41 -9.78 8.37
C ARG A 32 22.13 -10.53 9.66
N ALA A 33 23.13 -11.25 10.21
CA ALA A 33 22.99 -11.99 11.46
C ALA A 33 22.67 -11.04 12.63
N ARG A 34 23.36 -9.90 12.72
CA ARG A 34 23.04 -8.88 13.74
C ARG A 34 21.62 -8.36 13.59
N ALA A 35 21.19 -8.02 12.37
CA ALA A 35 19.83 -7.56 12.12
C ALA A 35 18.77 -8.62 12.44
N TYR A 36 19.06 -9.91 12.17
CA TYR A 36 18.19 -11.03 12.53
C TYR A 36 18.00 -11.12 14.05
N HIS A 37 19.09 -11.18 14.82
CA HIS A 37 19.00 -11.29 16.28
C HIS A 37 18.34 -10.06 16.91
N GLN A 38 18.56 -8.85 16.37
CA GLN A 38 17.83 -7.66 16.82
C GLN A 38 16.31 -7.80 16.61
N LYS A 39 15.87 -8.33 15.47
CA LYS A 39 14.44 -8.58 15.20
C LYS A 39 13.89 -9.66 16.12
N GLU A 40 14.63 -10.73 16.32
CA GLU A 40 14.23 -11.83 17.22
C GLU A 40 14.05 -11.34 18.66
N GLN A 41 15.02 -10.57 19.17
CA GLN A 41 14.94 -9.96 20.51
C GLN A 41 13.77 -8.99 20.66
N THR A 42 13.48 -8.18 19.62
CA THR A 42 12.34 -7.26 19.67
C THR A 42 11.00 -8.01 19.66
N ILE A 43 10.88 -9.07 18.86
CA ILE A 43 9.69 -9.94 18.84
C ILE A 43 9.51 -10.64 20.20
N GLN A 44 10.58 -11.16 20.80
CA GLN A 44 10.51 -11.79 22.12
C GLN A 44 9.99 -10.82 23.19
N LYS A 45 10.55 -9.61 23.26
CA LYS A 45 10.08 -8.57 24.19
C LYS A 45 8.61 -8.19 23.96
N LEU A 46 8.16 -8.13 22.70
CA LEU A 46 6.76 -7.86 22.38
C LEU A 46 5.83 -8.99 22.83
N LYS A 47 6.26 -10.25 22.68
CA LYS A 47 5.51 -11.42 23.17
C LYS A 47 5.38 -11.41 24.69
N GLU A 48 6.47 -11.14 25.40
CA GLU A 48 6.47 -11.01 26.86
C GLU A 48 5.51 -9.91 27.31
N LYS A 49 5.62 -8.71 26.72
CA LYS A 49 4.68 -7.60 27.02
C LYS A 49 3.23 -7.94 26.71
N ALA A 50 2.96 -8.69 25.64
CA ALA A 50 1.61 -9.14 25.32
C ALA A 50 1.09 -10.17 26.33
N ALA A 51 1.94 -11.07 26.83
CA ALA A 51 1.59 -12.06 27.84
C ALA A 51 1.30 -11.43 29.21
N PHE A 52 2.09 -10.41 29.60
CA PHE A 52 1.90 -9.68 30.86
C PHE A 52 0.94 -8.48 30.75
N ARG A 53 0.09 -8.43 29.72
CA ARG A 53 -0.86 -7.32 29.53
C ARG A 53 -1.94 -7.35 30.62
N ASN A 54 -2.14 -6.21 31.28
CA ASN A 54 -3.26 -6.01 32.21
C ASN A 54 -4.57 -5.74 31.43
N PRO A 55 -5.63 -6.56 31.60
CA PRO A 55 -6.91 -6.35 30.92
C PRO A 55 -7.62 -5.05 31.33
N ASP A 56 -7.40 -4.56 32.55
CA ASP A 56 -8.07 -3.38 33.11
C ASP A 56 -7.32 -2.07 32.79
N GLU A 57 -6.22 -2.15 32.05
CA GLU A 57 -5.42 -0.98 31.71
C GLU A 57 -6.16 -0.05 30.73
N PHE A 58 -6.31 1.22 31.14
CA PHE A 58 -6.98 2.25 30.35
C PHE A 58 -6.08 3.44 30.06
N TYR A 59 -6.00 3.81 28.78
CA TYR A 59 -5.31 5.02 28.31
C TYR A 59 -6.28 5.98 27.63
N PHE A 60 -6.19 7.28 27.91
CA PHE A 60 -7.07 8.30 27.30
C PHE A 60 -7.08 8.31 25.75
N LYS A 61 -6.01 7.82 25.11
CA LYS A 61 -5.95 7.68 23.64
C LYS A 61 -6.94 6.63 23.10
N MET A 62 -7.38 5.68 23.92
CA MET A 62 -8.38 4.66 23.56
C MET A 62 -9.76 5.28 23.29
N ILE A 63 -10.05 6.48 23.80
CA ILE A 63 -11.31 7.19 23.51
C ILE A 63 -11.36 7.67 22.05
N LYS A 64 -10.22 8.11 21.50
CA LYS A 64 -10.11 8.71 20.15
C LYS A 64 -9.72 7.70 19.06
N THR A 65 -9.45 6.46 19.44
CA THR A 65 -8.99 5.40 18.55
C THR A 65 -9.88 4.19 18.70
N LYS A 66 -10.17 3.52 17.58
CA LYS A 66 -10.93 2.27 17.57
C LYS A 66 -10.04 1.14 17.09
N ILE A 67 -10.25 -0.05 17.64
CA ILE A 67 -9.57 -1.26 17.19
C ILE A 67 -10.33 -1.79 15.98
N VAL A 68 -9.66 -1.90 14.83
CA VAL A 68 -10.21 -2.49 13.60
C VAL A 68 -9.21 -3.54 13.13
N ASP A 69 -9.66 -4.80 13.03
CA ASP A 69 -8.82 -5.96 12.68
C ASP A 69 -7.60 -6.13 13.62
N GLY A 70 -7.76 -5.83 14.90
CA GLY A 70 -6.69 -5.90 15.90
C GLY A 70 -5.68 -4.74 15.86
N VAL A 71 -5.87 -3.73 15.00
CA VAL A 71 -4.99 -2.55 14.90
C VAL A 71 -5.73 -1.29 15.35
N HIS A 72 -5.10 -0.50 16.24
CA HIS A 72 -5.62 0.82 16.63
C HIS A 72 -5.59 1.79 15.44
N LYS A 73 -6.77 2.23 14.98
CA LYS A 73 -6.93 3.26 13.95
C LYS A 73 -7.57 4.50 14.57
N PRO A 74 -7.02 5.71 14.34
CA PRO A 74 -7.68 6.93 14.78
C PRO A 74 -8.93 7.17 13.94
N GLU A 75 -10.02 7.54 14.61
CA GLU A 75 -11.33 7.69 13.98
C GLU A 75 -11.34 8.77 12.87
N ILE A 76 -10.54 9.83 13.08
CA ILE A 76 -10.39 10.97 12.14
C ILE A 76 -9.87 10.52 10.76
N LEU A 77 -8.96 9.53 10.71
CA LEU A 77 -8.40 9.05 9.44
C LEU A 77 -9.45 8.34 8.57
N ASP A 78 -10.39 7.63 9.20
CA ASP A 78 -11.45 6.94 8.46
C ASP A 78 -12.47 7.91 7.87
N ILE A 79 -12.84 8.94 8.63
CA ILE A 79 -13.72 10.01 8.15
C ILE A 79 -13.07 10.74 6.98
N SER A 80 -11.79 11.13 7.12
CA SER A 80 -11.02 11.79 6.06
C SER A 80 -10.92 10.91 4.81
N ARG A 81 -10.62 9.61 4.96
CA ARG A 81 -10.56 8.66 3.84
C ARG A 81 -11.91 8.51 3.14
N ARG A 82 -13.01 8.43 3.89
CA ARG A 82 -14.36 8.31 3.33
C ARG A 82 -14.76 9.58 2.58
N LYS A 83 -14.48 10.75 3.16
CA LYS A 83 -14.70 12.06 2.53
C LYS A 83 -13.91 12.18 1.23
N LEU A 84 -12.61 11.84 1.25
CA LEU A 84 -11.75 11.86 0.06
C LEU A 84 -12.30 10.97 -1.08
N LYS A 85 -12.80 9.77 -0.75
CA LYS A 85 -13.42 8.87 -1.74
C LYS A 85 -14.67 9.49 -2.37
N LEU A 86 -15.52 10.14 -1.56
CA LEU A 86 -16.71 10.83 -2.05
C LEU A 86 -16.34 11.99 -2.98
N THR A 87 -15.41 12.84 -2.56
CA THR A 87 -14.93 13.98 -3.36
C THR A 87 -14.34 13.50 -4.69
N LYS A 88 -13.47 12.49 -4.69
CA LYS A 88 -12.92 11.90 -5.93
C LYS A 88 -14.01 11.36 -6.86
N ARG A 89 -15.07 10.76 -6.31
CA ARG A 89 -16.21 10.24 -7.09
C ARG A 89 -17.01 11.38 -7.72
N GLU A 90 -17.24 12.45 -6.98
CA GLU A 90 -17.91 13.67 -7.46
C GLU A 90 -17.09 14.37 -8.55
N GLU A 91 -15.79 14.56 -8.34
CA GLU A 91 -14.86 15.11 -9.34
C GLU A 91 -14.88 14.30 -10.63
N ALA A 92 -14.78 12.96 -10.54
CA ALA A 92 -14.86 12.08 -11.70
C ALA A 92 -16.20 12.20 -12.43
N ARG A 93 -17.31 12.36 -11.70
CA ARG A 93 -18.65 12.60 -12.29
C ARG A 93 -18.69 13.95 -13.02
N GLN A 94 -18.15 15.01 -12.42
CA GLN A 94 -18.10 16.33 -13.03
C GLN A 94 -17.23 16.36 -14.29
N ILE A 95 -16.08 15.67 -14.27
CA ILE A 95 -15.23 15.52 -15.46
C ILE A 95 -15.98 14.80 -16.59
N LYS A 96 -16.70 13.71 -16.28
CA LYS A 96 -17.52 13.00 -17.27
C LYS A 96 -18.59 13.90 -17.89
N LEU A 97 -19.27 14.72 -17.09
CA LEU A 97 -20.29 15.68 -17.55
C LEU A 97 -19.69 16.79 -18.43
N LYS A 98 -18.45 17.20 -18.16
CA LYS A 98 -17.76 18.28 -18.88
C LYS A 98 -17.02 17.81 -20.15
N LYS A 99 -16.96 16.50 -20.46
CA LYS A 99 -16.32 16.00 -21.68
C LYS A 99 -17.05 16.53 -22.93
N LYS A 100 -16.30 17.11 -23.87
CA LYS A 100 -16.83 17.66 -25.12
C LYS A 100 -17.02 16.54 -26.14
N GLY A 101 -18.26 16.29 -26.59
CA GLY A 101 -18.62 15.33 -27.63
C GLY A 101 -19.73 15.87 -28.54
N ARG A 102 -19.90 15.29 -29.74
CA ARG A 102 -20.95 15.70 -30.71
C ARG A 102 -22.34 15.36 -30.14
N LYS A 103 -23.18 16.39 -29.96
CA LYS A 103 -24.57 16.24 -29.52
C LYS A 103 -25.43 15.69 -30.67
N ARG A 104 -26.20 14.62 -30.46
CA ARG A 104 -27.30 14.21 -31.36
C ARG A 104 -28.62 14.29 -30.59
N LYS A 105 -29.66 14.81 -31.23
CA LYS A 105 -31.02 14.80 -30.67
C LYS A 105 -31.52 13.35 -30.56
N LEU A 106 -32.21 13.02 -29.47
CA LEU A 106 -32.89 11.74 -29.31
C LEU A 106 -34.17 11.72 -30.15
N ARG A 107 -34.57 10.55 -30.63
CA ARG A 107 -35.84 10.34 -31.34
C ARG A 107 -36.96 10.06 -30.33
N GLU A 108 -38.20 10.36 -30.70
CA GLU A 108 -39.39 10.34 -29.82
C GLU A 108 -39.66 8.98 -29.17
N ASP A 109 -39.35 7.90 -29.87
CA ASP A 109 -39.40 6.50 -29.45
C ASP A 109 -38.39 6.14 -28.34
N GLU A 110 -37.33 6.93 -28.16
CA GLU A 110 -36.34 6.77 -27.09
C GLU A 110 -36.65 7.64 -25.86
N ILE A 111 -37.72 8.47 -25.93
CA ILE A 111 -38.18 9.34 -24.85
C ILE A 111 -39.14 8.55 -23.95
N VAL A 112 -38.62 7.57 -23.21
CA VAL A 112 -39.31 7.06 -22.03
C VAL A 112 -38.55 7.54 -20.81
N ASN A 113 -39.06 8.57 -20.15
CA ASN A 113 -38.56 8.99 -18.84
C ASN A 113 -39.72 9.45 -17.95
N PRO A 114 -39.87 8.91 -16.71
CA PRO A 114 -40.94 9.29 -15.78
C PRO A 114 -40.80 10.71 -15.20
N THR A 115 -39.88 11.54 -15.68
CA THR A 115 -39.71 12.93 -15.24
C THR A 115 -39.87 13.88 -16.42
N SER A 116 -40.72 14.89 -16.29
CA SER A 116 -41.16 15.85 -17.32
C SER A 116 -40.07 16.80 -17.87
N LYS A 117 -38.79 16.51 -17.62
CA LYS A 117 -37.66 17.34 -18.08
C LYS A 117 -36.97 16.67 -19.25
N LEU A 118 -36.66 17.45 -20.29
CA LEU A 118 -35.91 17.01 -21.46
C LEU A 118 -34.58 16.34 -21.05
N VAL A 119 -34.42 15.06 -21.40
CA VAL A 119 -33.21 14.28 -21.11
C VAL A 119 -32.43 14.05 -22.40
N TYR A 120 -31.12 14.29 -22.38
CA TYR A 120 -30.18 13.96 -23.44
C TYR A 120 -29.37 12.71 -23.03
N LYS A 121 -29.15 11.77 -23.96
CA LYS A 121 -28.35 10.56 -23.73
C LYS A 121 -26.97 10.70 -24.37
N TRP A 122 -25.93 10.39 -23.61
CA TRP A 122 -24.55 10.37 -24.05
C TRP A 122 -24.22 8.99 -24.65
N ARG A 123 -23.49 8.94 -25.77
CA ARG A 123 -22.69 7.76 -26.16
C ARG A 123 -21.23 8.07 -25.89
#